data_AF-A0A523YPQ5-F1
#
_entry.id   AF-A0A523YPQ5-F1
#
_cell.length_a   1.000
_cell.length_b   1.000
_cell.length_c   1.000
_cell.angle_alpha   90.00
_cell.angle_beta   90.00
_cell.angle_gamma   90.00
#
_symmetry.space_group_name_H-M   'P 1'
#
loop_
_entity.id
_entity.type
_entity.pdbx_description
1 polymer ?
#
loop_
_entity_poly.entity_id
_entity_poly.type
_entity_poly.pdbx_seq_one_letter_code
_entity_poly.pdbx_strand_id
1 'polypeptide(L)'
;MIPLISFIEPANMDEGKFLHPMIQNTQNELSLHIDIVVGDMGYISSEQKMKLRKQSHTAVLTRVRENMHPPEDYIDYGRPECPEGIPLSWDGYNSETEMHHYITPIDNPVCISCWSYGNCYQEYYVSPSTDEHHFGIVPLHTKVSQRLLQKIRPQVERGFENDKNKLYLNRFFVNSLKLARIIGHLSDACQILLLFSDMKTNTKSKAKKAMKRLHTQMSFDF
;
A
#
# COMPACT_ATOMS: atom_id res chain seq x y z
N MET A 1 -14.40 9.82 7.41
CA MET A 1 -13.14 10.40 7.91
C MET A 1 -12.32 9.23 8.41
N ILE A 2 -11.05 9.15 8.01
CA ILE A 2 -10.12 8.08 8.39
C ILE A 2 -9.28 8.68 9.52
N PRO A 3 -9.05 7.96 10.65
CA PRO A 3 -8.18 8.48 11.70
C PRO A 3 -6.76 8.67 11.14
N LEU A 4 -6.20 9.87 11.31
CA LEU A 4 -4.79 10.10 11.01
C LEU A 4 -3.99 9.99 12.31
N ILE A 5 -2.78 9.46 12.18
CA ILE A 5 -1.79 9.41 13.26
C ILE A 5 -0.55 10.12 12.71
N SER A 6 -0.04 11.05 13.49
CA SER A 6 1.09 11.88 13.13
C SER A 6 2.37 11.30 13.73
N PHE A 7 3.35 11.03 12.87
CA PHE A 7 4.72 10.70 13.26
C PHE A 7 5.63 11.90 13.01
N ILE A 8 6.46 12.26 13.99
CA ILE A 8 7.20 13.52 13.98
C ILE A 8 8.66 13.29 14.31
N GLU A 9 9.50 13.54 13.31
CA GLU A 9 10.96 13.42 13.36
C GLU A 9 11.64 14.75 13.05
N PRO A 10 12.91 14.95 13.48
CA PRO A 10 13.65 16.17 13.19
C PRO A 10 13.97 16.29 11.69
N ALA A 11 14.12 17.54 11.23
CA ALA A 11 14.28 17.88 9.81
C ALA A 11 15.57 17.37 9.15
N ASN A 12 16.53 16.87 9.93
CA ASN A 12 17.77 16.27 9.42
C ASN A 12 17.63 14.77 9.09
N MET A 13 16.46 14.17 9.33
CA MET A 13 16.15 12.80 8.90
C MET A 13 15.84 12.78 7.40
N ASP A 14 16.49 11.86 6.70
CA ASP A 14 16.16 11.54 5.32
C ASP A 14 14.75 10.92 5.23
N GLU A 15 13.90 11.47 4.37
CA GLU A 15 12.51 11.01 4.16
C GLU A 15 12.48 9.51 3.79
N GLY A 16 13.51 9.06 3.05
CA GLY A 16 13.77 7.66 2.72
C GLY A 16 13.79 6.74 3.93
N LYS A 17 14.25 7.23 5.09
CA LYS A 17 14.49 6.44 6.30
C LYS A 17 13.36 6.51 7.31
N PHE A 18 12.29 7.24 6.99
CA PHE A 18 11.20 7.47 7.91
C PHE A 18 10.25 6.27 8.02
N LEU A 19 9.95 5.62 6.89
CA LEU A 19 8.86 4.64 6.83
C LEU A 19 9.12 3.37 7.65
N HIS A 20 10.34 2.84 7.59
CA HIS A 20 10.71 1.62 8.31
C HIS A 20 10.57 1.74 9.85
N PRO A 21 11.23 2.72 10.52
CA PRO A 21 11.08 2.89 11.96
C PRO A 21 9.64 3.26 12.35
N MET A 22 8.90 3.98 11.51
CA MET A 22 7.48 4.28 11.76
C MET A 22 6.65 3.00 11.88
N ILE A 23 6.80 2.07 10.93
CA ILE A 23 6.09 0.78 10.96
C ILE A 23 6.53 -0.04 12.16
N GLN A 24 7.84 -0.15 12.41
CA GLN A 24 8.35 -0.91 13.54
C GLN A 24 7.85 -0.38 14.88
N ASN A 25 7.91 0.93 15.11
CA ASN A 25 7.42 1.55 16.34
C ASN A 25 5.91 1.36 16.48
N THR A 26 5.14 1.50 15.40
CA THR A 26 3.69 1.26 15.44
C THR A 26 3.37 -0.18 15.84
N GLN A 27 4.05 -1.15 15.24
CA GLN A 27 3.83 -2.57 15.55
C GLN A 27 4.27 -2.92 16.98
N ASN A 28 5.39 -2.36 17.44
CA ASN A 28 5.94 -2.69 18.76
C ASN A 28 5.23 -1.96 19.90
N GLU A 29 5.02 -0.64 19.76
CA GLU A 29 4.47 0.20 20.84
C GLU A 29 2.95 0.13 20.90
N LEU A 30 2.28 0.07 19.74
CA LEU A 30 0.82 0.04 19.67
C LEU A 30 0.25 -1.38 19.49
N SER A 31 1.12 -2.40 19.38
CA SER A 31 0.71 -3.78 19.08
C SER A 31 -0.20 -3.88 17.85
N LEU A 32 -0.03 -2.95 16.90
CA LEU A 32 -0.86 -2.84 15.71
C LEU A 32 -0.09 -3.36 14.51
N HIS A 33 -0.41 -4.56 14.05
CA HIS A 33 0.17 -5.12 12.83
C HIS A 33 -0.23 -4.31 11.60
N ILE A 34 0.71 -4.07 10.69
CA ILE A 34 0.46 -3.33 9.45
C ILE A 34 0.73 -4.27 8.27
N ASP A 35 -0.35 -4.76 7.65
CA ASP A 35 -0.24 -5.66 6.49
C ASP A 35 0.20 -4.90 5.23
N ILE A 36 -0.37 -3.71 5.00
CA ILE A 36 -0.20 -2.96 3.75
C ILE A 36 0.04 -1.49 4.04
N VAL A 37 1.09 -0.97 3.43
CA VAL A 37 1.41 0.45 3.39
C VAL A 37 1.29 0.94 1.96
N VAL A 38 0.56 2.05 1.77
CA VAL A 38 0.44 2.73 0.49
C VAL A 38 1.04 4.13 0.62
N GLY A 39 2.13 4.39 -0.09
CA GLY A 39 2.86 5.66 -0.06
C GLY A 39 2.83 6.41 -1.39
N ASP A 40 3.03 7.73 -1.34
CA ASP A 40 3.36 8.50 -2.53
C ASP A 40 4.83 8.25 -2.93
N MET A 41 5.09 8.29 -4.23
CA MET A 41 6.31 7.87 -4.94
C MET A 41 7.65 7.88 -4.13
N GLY A 42 8.36 6.74 -4.12
CA GLY A 42 9.81 6.70 -3.99
C GLY A 42 10.50 7.18 -2.69
N TYR A 43 9.81 7.29 -1.55
CA TYR A 43 10.43 7.59 -0.24
C TYR A 43 10.94 6.35 0.51
N ILE A 44 11.19 5.26 -0.19
CA ILE A 44 11.74 4.05 0.43
C ILE A 44 12.63 3.32 -0.57
N SER A 45 13.81 2.90 -0.11
CA SER A 45 14.73 2.12 -0.93
C SER A 45 14.24 0.68 -1.10
N SER A 46 14.72 0.00 -2.14
CA SER A 46 14.44 -1.43 -2.36
C SER A 46 14.88 -2.25 -1.13
N GLU A 47 16.05 -1.93 -0.57
CA GLU A 47 16.57 -2.58 0.63
C GLU A 47 15.63 -2.44 1.84
N GLN A 48 15.04 -1.26 2.05
CA GLN A 48 14.11 -1.05 3.16
C GLN A 48 12.76 -1.73 2.94
N LYS A 49 12.26 -1.76 1.71
CA LYS A 49 11.07 -2.56 1.39
C LYS A 49 11.30 -4.04 1.67
N MET A 50 12.47 -4.56 1.26
CA MET A 50 12.86 -5.93 1.52
C MET A 50 12.95 -6.21 3.03
N LYS A 51 13.55 -5.29 3.81
CA LYS A 51 13.58 -5.42 5.28
C LYS A 51 12.17 -5.46 5.88
N LEU A 52 11.27 -4.59 5.44
CA LEU A 52 9.88 -4.59 5.91
C LEU A 52 9.14 -5.88 5.54
N ARG A 53 9.33 -6.38 4.32
CA ARG A 53 8.77 -7.68 3.91
C ARG A 53 9.27 -8.82 4.79
N LYS A 54 10.59 -8.92 4.99
CA LYS A 54 11.19 -10.04 5.73
C LYS A 54 10.97 -9.99 7.23
N GLN A 55 11.04 -8.80 7.82
CA GLN A 55 10.98 -8.65 9.28
C GLN A 55 9.57 -8.43 9.78
N SER A 56 8.73 -7.74 9.01
CA SER A 56 7.40 -7.30 9.44
C SER A 56 6.27 -7.87 8.60
N HIS A 57 6.56 -8.62 7.53
CA HIS A 57 5.55 -9.15 6.60
C HIS A 57 4.64 -8.04 6.04
N THR A 58 5.16 -6.81 5.96
CA THR A 58 4.41 -5.65 5.50
C THR A 58 4.62 -5.41 4.01
N ALA A 59 3.54 -5.34 3.24
CA ALA A 59 3.55 -5.00 1.83
C ALA A 59 3.67 -3.48 1.65
N VAL A 60 4.70 -3.01 0.94
CA VAL A 60 4.92 -1.58 0.70
C VAL A 60 4.69 -1.20 -0.75
N LEU A 61 3.52 -0.61 -1.01
CA LEU A 61 3.09 -0.15 -2.32
C LEU A 61 3.40 1.33 -2.49
N THR A 62 4.24 1.64 -3.47
CA THR A 62 4.55 3.01 -3.87
C THR A 62 4.43 3.11 -5.37
N ARG A 63 4.12 4.30 -5.89
CA ARG A 63 4.36 4.54 -7.31
C ARG A 63 5.85 4.41 -7.62
N VAL A 64 6.13 3.86 -8.79
CA VAL A 64 7.47 3.81 -9.38
C VAL A 64 7.76 5.19 -9.95
N ARG A 65 8.99 5.69 -9.78
CA ARG A 65 9.38 6.97 -10.40
C ARG A 65 9.47 6.77 -11.93
N GLU A 66 9.24 7.82 -12.71
CA GLU A 66 9.28 7.73 -14.19
C GLU A 66 10.62 7.18 -14.74
N ASN A 67 11.70 7.31 -13.98
CA ASN A 67 13.04 6.83 -14.31
C ASN A 67 13.39 5.44 -13.74
N MET A 68 12.48 4.78 -13.04
CA MET A 68 12.66 3.41 -12.58
C MET A 68 11.97 2.48 -13.60
N HIS A 69 12.78 1.81 -14.40
CA HIS A 69 12.30 0.81 -15.35
C HIS A 69 12.15 -0.55 -14.66
N PRO A 70 11.23 -1.40 -15.13
CA PRO A 70 11.22 -2.80 -14.71
C PRO A 70 12.54 -3.49 -15.09
N PRO A 71 12.88 -4.63 -14.46
CA PRO A 71 14.07 -5.40 -14.82
C PRO A 71 14.04 -5.80 -16.30
N GLU A 72 15.21 -5.96 -16.92
CA GLU A 72 15.37 -6.17 -18.38
C GLU A 72 14.52 -7.32 -18.94
N ASP A 73 14.23 -8.33 -18.13
CA ASP A 73 13.42 -9.49 -18.50
C ASP A 73 11.90 -9.19 -18.62
N TYR A 74 11.45 -7.97 -18.26
CA TYR A 74 10.03 -7.62 -18.19
C TYR A 74 9.71 -6.29 -18.85
N ILE A 75 8.70 -6.29 -19.72
CA ILE A 75 8.37 -5.14 -20.58
C ILE A 75 7.28 -4.25 -19.95
N ASP A 76 6.28 -4.82 -19.27
CA ASP A 76 5.09 -4.11 -18.74
C ASP A 76 4.96 -4.23 -17.21
N TYR A 77 5.49 -3.24 -16.46
CA TYR A 77 5.44 -3.19 -14.98
C TYR A 77 5.94 -4.45 -14.24
N GLY A 78 6.84 -5.21 -14.87
CA GLY A 78 7.34 -6.46 -14.26
C GLY A 78 6.36 -7.63 -14.38
N ARG A 79 5.32 -7.58 -15.23
CA ARG A 79 4.40 -8.72 -15.37
C ARG A 79 5.09 -9.85 -16.14
N PRO A 80 5.19 -11.08 -15.59
CA PRO A 80 5.75 -12.20 -16.32
C PRO A 80 4.87 -12.61 -17.51
N GLU A 81 5.51 -12.99 -18.61
CA GLU A 81 4.85 -13.42 -19.85
C GLU A 81 5.28 -14.84 -20.23
N CYS A 82 4.43 -15.56 -20.96
CA CYS A 82 4.82 -16.82 -21.58
C CYS A 82 5.67 -16.57 -22.84
N PRO A 83 6.29 -17.61 -23.43
CA PRO A 83 7.10 -17.47 -24.66
C PRO A 83 6.36 -16.84 -25.86
N GLU A 84 5.03 -16.93 -25.89
CA GLU A 84 4.17 -16.32 -26.92
C GLU A 84 3.79 -14.86 -26.59
N GLY A 85 4.36 -14.27 -25.53
CA GLY A 85 4.05 -12.91 -25.08
C GLY A 85 2.69 -12.76 -24.38
N ILE A 86 2.09 -13.86 -23.89
CA ILE A 86 0.82 -13.80 -23.16
C ILE A 86 1.11 -13.56 -21.67
N PRO A 87 0.53 -12.52 -21.06
CA PRO A 87 0.87 -12.17 -19.69
C PRO A 87 0.19 -13.10 -18.67
N LEU A 88 0.99 -13.60 -17.71
CA LEU A 88 0.54 -14.55 -16.70
C LEU A 88 -0.32 -13.88 -15.62
N SER A 89 -1.16 -14.67 -14.95
CA SER A 89 -2.02 -14.19 -13.86
C SER A 89 -1.33 -14.44 -12.53
N TRP A 90 -1.29 -13.42 -11.67
CA TRP A 90 -0.76 -13.56 -10.32
C TRP A 90 -1.76 -14.33 -9.45
N ASP A 91 -1.32 -15.46 -8.89
CA ASP A 91 -2.12 -16.34 -8.04
C ASP A 91 -1.87 -16.06 -6.55
N GLY A 92 -0.64 -15.72 -6.17
CA GLY A 92 -0.34 -15.36 -4.80
C GLY A 92 1.13 -15.15 -4.49
N TYR A 93 1.41 -14.87 -3.22
CA TYR A 93 2.75 -14.81 -2.66
C TYR A 93 2.88 -15.86 -1.56
N ASN A 94 3.91 -16.70 -1.65
CA ASN A 94 4.24 -17.68 -0.62
C ASN A 94 5.32 -17.12 0.31
N SER A 95 4.97 -16.94 1.59
CA SER A 95 5.88 -16.39 2.60
C SER A 95 6.99 -17.37 3.02
N GLU A 96 6.77 -18.69 2.89
CA GLU A 96 7.76 -19.71 3.26
C GLU A 96 8.89 -19.78 2.23
N THR A 97 8.55 -19.71 0.94
CA THR A 97 9.53 -19.76 -0.16
C THR A 97 10.01 -18.39 -0.62
N GLU A 98 9.36 -17.31 -0.16
CA GLU A 98 9.56 -15.94 -0.65
C GLU A 98 9.41 -15.80 -2.18
N MET A 99 8.43 -16.51 -2.76
CA MET A 99 8.18 -16.49 -4.21
C MET A 99 6.73 -16.12 -4.53
N HIS A 100 6.55 -15.35 -5.59
CA HIS A 100 5.25 -15.16 -6.22
C HIS A 100 4.94 -16.35 -7.13
N HIS A 101 3.69 -16.80 -7.05
CA HIS A 101 3.14 -17.82 -7.94
C HIS A 101 2.33 -17.15 -9.05
N TYR A 102 2.62 -17.53 -10.29
CA TYR A 102 1.91 -17.11 -11.48
C TYR A 102 1.38 -18.31 -12.24
N ILE A 103 0.14 -18.20 -12.70
CA ILE A 103 -0.53 -19.23 -13.48
C ILE A 103 -0.94 -18.71 -14.85
N THR A 104 -1.11 -19.62 -15.79
CA THR A 104 -1.69 -19.28 -17.10
C THR A 104 -3.13 -18.78 -16.93
N PRO A 105 -3.54 -17.73 -17.65
CA PRO A 105 -4.92 -17.26 -17.62
C PRO A 105 -5.84 -18.33 -18.23
N ILE A 106 -6.75 -18.88 -17.42
CA ILE A 106 -7.63 -20.01 -17.78
C ILE A 106 -8.53 -19.67 -18.98
N ASP A 107 -8.94 -18.39 -19.12
CA ASP A 107 -9.92 -17.94 -20.12
C ASP A 107 -9.36 -16.99 -21.19
N ASN A 108 -8.05 -17.04 -21.48
CA ASN A 108 -7.51 -16.20 -22.54
C ASN A 108 -7.76 -16.82 -23.93
N PRO A 109 -8.53 -16.17 -24.84
CA PRO A 109 -8.84 -16.73 -26.16
C PRO A 109 -7.58 -16.98 -27.02
N VAL A 110 -6.49 -16.24 -26.75
CA VAL A 110 -5.20 -16.43 -27.42
C VAL A 110 -4.53 -17.71 -26.94
N CYS A 111 -4.69 -18.10 -25.67
CA CYS A 111 -4.17 -19.37 -25.15
C CYS A 111 -4.86 -20.57 -25.79
N ILE A 112 -6.19 -20.52 -25.98
CA ILE A 112 -6.95 -21.63 -26.61
C ILE A 112 -6.48 -21.90 -28.04
N SER A 113 -6.04 -20.85 -28.75
CA SER A 113 -5.56 -20.93 -30.13
C SER A 113 -4.04 -21.15 -30.23
N CYS A 114 -3.34 -21.25 -29.09
CA CYS A 114 -1.90 -21.39 -29.01
C CYS A 114 -1.48 -22.83 -29.33
N TRP A 115 -0.39 -22.99 -30.09
CA TRP A 115 0.15 -24.30 -30.45
C TRP A 115 0.71 -25.06 -29.24
N SER A 116 1.07 -24.33 -28.20
CA SER A 116 1.59 -24.87 -26.94
C SER A 116 0.51 -25.04 -25.86
N TYR A 117 -0.78 -24.89 -26.19
CA TYR A 117 -1.87 -25.04 -25.22
C TYR A 117 -1.83 -26.40 -24.51
N GLY A 118 -1.93 -26.40 -23.18
CA GLY A 118 -1.83 -27.59 -22.33
C GLY A 118 -0.39 -28.04 -22.02
N ASN A 119 0.59 -27.67 -22.84
CA ASN A 119 2.02 -27.99 -22.68
C ASN A 119 2.89 -26.77 -22.31
N CYS A 120 2.30 -25.58 -22.21
CA CYS A 120 2.98 -24.37 -21.76
C CYS A 120 3.24 -24.42 -20.24
N TYR A 121 4.14 -23.56 -19.74
CA TYR A 121 4.41 -23.41 -18.31
C TYR A 121 3.10 -23.12 -17.57
N GLN A 122 2.61 -24.09 -16.80
CA GLN A 122 1.36 -23.95 -16.05
C GLN A 122 1.56 -23.07 -14.81
N GLU A 123 2.77 -23.15 -14.24
CA GLU A 123 3.20 -22.41 -13.06
C GLU A 123 4.53 -21.72 -13.35
N TYR A 124 4.66 -20.47 -12.89
CA TYR A 124 5.88 -19.70 -12.97
C TYR A 124 6.13 -18.99 -11.64
N TYR A 125 7.38 -18.96 -11.21
CA TYR A 125 7.77 -18.45 -9.89
C TYR A 125 8.73 -17.27 -10.03
N VAL A 126 8.42 -16.15 -9.36
CA VAL A 126 9.27 -14.95 -9.36
C VAL A 126 9.61 -14.53 -7.96
N SER A 127 10.89 -14.28 -7.69
CA SER A 127 11.31 -13.73 -6.39
C SER A 127 11.08 -12.22 -6.36
N PRO A 128 10.56 -11.66 -5.25
CA PRO A 128 10.57 -10.21 -5.02
C PRO A 128 11.97 -9.62 -5.03
N SER A 129 13.00 -10.42 -4.74
CA SER A 129 14.40 -9.98 -4.70
C SER A 129 14.95 -9.55 -6.06
N THR A 130 14.30 -9.95 -7.17
CA THR A 130 14.63 -9.46 -8.51
C THR A 130 14.41 -7.96 -8.62
N ASP A 131 13.27 -7.48 -8.10
CA ASP A 131 12.95 -6.07 -7.98
C ASP A 131 11.86 -5.84 -6.94
N GLU A 132 12.28 -5.39 -5.77
CA GLU A 132 11.39 -5.19 -4.63
C GLU A 132 10.40 -4.03 -4.84
N HIS A 133 10.71 -3.09 -5.75
CA HIS A 133 9.78 -2.02 -6.07
C HIS A 133 8.60 -2.52 -6.89
N HIS A 134 8.86 -3.44 -7.83
CA HIS A 134 7.85 -3.97 -8.73
C HIS A 134 7.10 -5.20 -8.19
N PHE A 135 7.79 -6.09 -7.49
CA PHE A 135 7.23 -7.37 -7.05
C PHE A 135 6.77 -7.36 -5.59
N GLY A 136 7.61 -6.91 -4.65
CA GLY A 136 7.26 -6.78 -3.22
C GLY A 136 6.49 -8.00 -2.65
N ILE A 137 5.55 -7.81 -1.72
CA ILE A 137 4.57 -8.86 -1.35
C ILE A 137 3.39 -8.87 -2.32
N VAL A 138 3.00 -7.69 -2.82
CA VAL A 138 1.91 -7.53 -3.77
C VAL A 138 2.48 -6.83 -5.02
N PRO A 139 2.57 -7.53 -6.16
CA PRO A 139 3.17 -6.96 -7.36
C PRO A 139 2.39 -5.75 -7.89
N LEU A 140 3.08 -4.77 -8.44
CA LEU A 140 2.49 -3.50 -8.88
C LEU A 140 1.56 -3.62 -10.09
N HIS A 141 1.83 -4.58 -10.98
CA HIS A 141 0.99 -4.83 -12.15
C HIS A 141 -0.38 -5.45 -11.79
N THR A 142 -0.57 -5.90 -10.54
CA THR A 142 -1.85 -6.48 -10.11
C THR A 142 -2.93 -5.40 -10.00
N LYS A 143 -4.17 -5.79 -10.29
CA LYS A 143 -5.34 -4.91 -10.14
C LYS A 143 -5.51 -4.40 -8.71
N VAL A 144 -5.12 -5.20 -7.71
CA VAL A 144 -5.18 -4.83 -6.29
C VAL A 144 -4.24 -3.66 -6.01
N SER A 145 -2.96 -3.77 -6.39
CA SER A 145 -1.99 -2.68 -6.23
C SER A 145 -2.43 -1.40 -6.93
N GLN A 146 -2.89 -1.51 -8.19
CA GLN A 146 -3.39 -0.36 -8.95
C GLN A 146 -4.58 0.31 -8.26
N ARG A 147 -5.56 -0.47 -7.77
CA ARG A 147 -6.73 0.06 -7.05
C ARG A 147 -6.32 0.75 -5.74
N LEU A 148 -5.41 0.16 -4.97
CA LEU A 148 -4.93 0.75 -3.72
C LEU A 148 -4.23 2.10 -3.97
N LEU A 149 -3.31 2.14 -4.92
CA LEU A 149 -2.58 3.35 -5.31
C LEU A 149 -3.50 4.44 -5.88
N GLN A 150 -4.55 4.07 -6.62
CA GLN A 150 -5.49 5.04 -7.21
C GLN A 150 -6.54 5.53 -6.21
N LYS A 151 -7.06 4.67 -5.31
CA LYS A 151 -8.20 5.00 -4.45
C LYS A 151 -7.82 5.53 -3.08
N ILE A 152 -6.78 4.98 -2.44
CA ILE A 152 -6.44 5.31 -1.06
C ILE A 152 -5.65 6.62 -1.01
N ARG A 153 -4.66 6.78 -1.90
CA ARG A 153 -3.77 7.93 -1.90
C ARG A 153 -4.51 9.28 -1.95
N PRO A 154 -5.47 9.54 -2.86
CA PRO A 154 -6.18 10.83 -2.88
C PRO A 154 -7.00 11.12 -1.63
N GLN A 155 -7.36 10.07 -0.86
CA GLN A 155 -8.10 10.25 0.39
C GLN A 155 -7.20 10.71 1.53
N VAL A 156 -5.94 10.26 1.56
CA VAL A 156 -4.96 10.65 2.58
C VAL A 156 -4.54 12.11 2.40
N GLU A 157 -4.19 12.52 1.18
CA GLU A 157 -3.79 13.90 0.86
C GLU A 157 -4.91 14.89 1.24
N ARG A 158 -6.14 14.60 0.80
CA ARG A 158 -7.31 15.43 1.14
C ARG A 158 -7.62 15.40 2.63
N GLY A 159 -7.37 14.29 3.32
CA GLY A 159 -7.54 14.17 4.77
C GLY A 159 -6.64 15.17 5.49
N PHE A 160 -5.34 15.14 5.18
CA PHE A 160 -4.36 16.02 5.80
C PHE A 160 -4.65 17.51 5.57
N GLU A 161 -4.96 17.90 4.33
CA GLU A 161 -5.32 19.30 4.03
C GLU A 161 -6.58 19.76 4.78
N ASN A 162 -7.61 18.90 4.83
CA ASN A 162 -8.83 19.21 5.57
C ASN A 162 -8.56 19.39 7.06
N ASP A 163 -7.74 18.52 7.66
CA ASP A 163 -7.47 18.58 9.10
C ASP A 163 -6.56 19.75 9.46
N LYS A 164 -5.57 20.06 8.62
CA LYS A 164 -4.77 21.29 8.73
C LYS A 164 -5.64 22.54 8.80
N ASN A 165 -6.68 22.61 7.97
CA ASN A 165 -7.61 23.75 7.92
C ASN A 165 -8.60 23.74 9.09
N LYS A 166 -9.20 22.59 9.42
CA LYS A 166 -10.18 22.46 10.52
C LYS A 166 -9.57 22.75 11.89
N LEU A 167 -8.35 22.28 12.11
CA LEU A 167 -7.64 22.43 13.38
C LEU A 167 -6.77 23.70 13.43
N TYR A 168 -6.81 24.54 12.38
CA TYR A 168 -6.05 25.78 12.27
C TYR A 168 -4.55 25.60 12.56
N LEU A 169 -3.97 24.48 12.12
CA LEU A 169 -2.58 24.11 12.41
C LEU A 169 -1.58 25.13 11.84
N ASN A 170 -1.99 25.85 10.79
CA ASN A 170 -1.24 26.94 10.16
C ASN A 170 -1.03 28.17 11.06
N ARG A 171 -1.73 28.29 12.20
CA ARG A 171 -1.57 29.40 13.15
C ARG A 171 -0.48 29.13 14.19
N PHE A 172 0.02 27.91 14.30
CA PHE A 172 1.05 27.56 15.27
C PHE A 172 2.43 27.80 14.68
N PHE A 173 3.26 28.53 15.43
CA PHE A 173 4.69 28.63 15.14
C PHE A 173 5.43 27.52 15.89
N VAL A 174 5.95 26.55 15.15
CA VAL A 174 6.61 25.37 15.72
C VAL A 174 8.12 25.49 15.52
N ASN A 175 8.83 25.83 16.60
CA ASN A 175 10.28 26.06 16.58
C ASN A 175 11.10 24.99 17.30
N SER A 176 10.46 23.95 17.83
CA SER A 176 11.13 22.84 18.49
C SER A 176 10.44 21.52 18.19
N LEU A 177 11.23 20.44 18.12
CA LEU A 177 10.71 19.08 17.92
C LEU A 177 9.71 18.68 19.01
N LYS A 178 9.95 19.09 20.26
CA LYS A 178 9.05 18.81 21.38
C LYS A 178 7.69 19.48 21.19
N LEU A 179 7.67 20.74 20.78
CA LEU A 179 6.42 21.46 20.49
C LEU A 179 5.70 20.84 19.29
N ALA A 180 6.45 20.45 18.25
CA ALA A 180 5.90 19.74 17.10
C ALA A 180 5.17 18.47 17.53
N ARG A 181 5.83 17.62 18.32
CA ARG A 181 5.26 16.36 18.86
C ARG A 181 3.99 16.60 19.65
N ILE A 182 3.98 17.57 20.55
CA ILE A 182 2.78 17.91 21.35
C ILE A 182 1.62 18.31 20.44
N ILE A 183 1.86 19.21 19.46
CA ILE A 183 0.81 19.66 18.55
C ILE A 183 0.30 18.52 17.66
N GLY A 184 1.19 17.64 17.19
CA GLY A 184 0.82 16.45 16.42
C GLY A 184 -0.12 15.53 17.20
N HIS A 185 0.27 15.14 18.42
CA HIS A 185 -0.56 14.27 19.25
C HIS A 185 -1.89 14.92 19.64
N LEU A 186 -1.90 16.23 19.90
CA LEU A 186 -3.15 16.95 20.16
C LEU A 186 -4.05 16.96 18.92
N SER A 187 -3.48 17.15 17.73
CA SER A 187 -4.21 17.08 16.46
C SER A 187 -4.84 15.69 16.27
N ASP A 188 -4.07 14.63 16.45
CA ASP A 188 -4.56 13.24 16.32
C ASP A 188 -5.69 12.95 17.33
N ALA A 189 -5.50 13.36 18.59
CA ALA A 189 -6.53 13.20 19.63
C ALA A 189 -7.82 13.96 19.28
N CYS A 190 -7.71 15.20 18.76
CA CYS A 190 -8.87 15.97 18.31
C CYS A 190 -9.59 15.27 17.15
N GLN A 191 -8.86 14.70 16.19
CA GLN A 191 -9.47 13.97 15.08
C GLN A 191 -10.24 12.74 15.54
N ILE A 192 -9.66 11.96 16.46
CA ILE A 192 -10.32 10.79 17.06
C ILE A 192 -11.61 11.21 17.79
N LEU A 193 -11.57 12.30 18.56
CA LEU A 193 -12.75 12.82 19.25
C LEU A 193 -13.83 13.30 18.27
N LEU A 194 -13.44 13.96 17.18
CA LEU A 194 -14.35 14.38 16.11
C LEU A 194 -14.99 13.17 15.41
N LEU A 195 -14.21 12.12 15.12
CA LEU A 195 -14.72 10.85 14.60
C LEU A 195 -15.78 10.24 15.51
N PHE A 196 -15.50 10.16 16.81
CA PHE A 196 -16.46 9.61 17.77
C PHE A 196 -17.72 10.47 17.89
N SER A 197 -17.60 11.80 17.84
CA SER A 197 -18.74 12.71 17.81
C SER A 197 -19.63 12.48 16.59
N ASP A 198 -19.02 12.36 15.39
CA ASP A 198 -19.75 12.08 14.15
C ASP A 198 -20.43 10.71 14.17
N MET A 199 -19.83 9.71 14.81
CA MET A 199 -20.43 8.37 14.98
C MET A 199 -21.65 8.40 15.92
N LYS A 200 -21.58 9.16 17.01
CA LYS A 200 -22.69 9.30 17.98
C LYS A 200 -23.88 10.08 17.40
N THR A 201 -23.65 11.00 16.47
CA THR A 201 -24.72 11.78 15.84
C THR A 201 -25.36 11.06 14.64
N ASN A 202 -24.63 10.18 13.95
CA ASN A 202 -25.10 9.48 12.74
C ASN A 202 -25.76 8.10 12.99
N THR A 203 -25.91 7.68 14.25
CA THR A 203 -26.22 6.28 14.63
C THR A 203 -27.62 5.82 14.23
N LYS A 204 -28.60 6.71 13.97
CA LYS A 204 -29.97 6.31 13.58
C LYS A 204 -30.24 6.26 12.07
N SER A 205 -29.53 7.02 11.24
CA SER A 205 -29.86 7.19 9.81
C SER A 205 -28.81 6.60 8.85
N LYS A 206 -27.52 6.65 9.21
CA LYS A 206 -26.45 6.21 8.29
C LYS A 206 -25.95 4.78 8.53
N ALA A 207 -26.14 4.18 9.71
CA ALA A 207 -25.68 2.80 9.97
C ALA A 207 -26.24 1.79 8.94
N LYS A 208 -27.52 1.96 8.55
CA LYS A 208 -28.19 1.12 7.53
C LYS A 208 -27.68 1.36 6.10
N LYS A 209 -27.17 2.56 5.79
CA LYS A 209 -26.63 2.92 4.46
C LYS A 209 -25.12 2.67 4.35
N ALA A 210 -24.37 2.79 5.44
CA ALA A 210 -22.94 2.55 5.52
C ALA A 210 -22.62 1.04 5.53
N MET A 211 -23.37 0.21 6.27
CA MET A 211 -23.21 -1.25 6.19
C MET A 211 -23.51 -1.77 4.77
N LYS A 212 -24.52 -1.22 4.08
CA LYS A 212 -24.85 -1.62 2.70
C LYS A 212 -23.79 -1.22 1.66
N ARG A 213 -23.03 -0.15 1.92
CA ARG A 213 -21.91 0.32 1.06
C ARG A 213 -20.57 -0.34 1.38
N LEU A 214 -20.28 -0.63 2.65
CA LEU A 214 -19.07 -1.36 3.05
C LEU A 214 -19.12 -2.82 2.58
N HIS A 215 -20.29 -3.46 2.64
CA HIS A 215 -20.48 -4.84 2.14
C HIS A 215 -20.34 -4.97 0.61
N THR A 216 -20.44 -3.85 -0.14
CA THR A 216 -20.23 -3.80 -1.60
C THR A 216 -18.87 -3.22 -2.01
N GLN A 217 -18.08 -2.69 -1.06
CA GLN A 217 -16.75 -2.13 -1.32
C GLN A 217 -15.60 -3.02 -0.84
N MET A 218 -15.87 -4.03 -0.01
CA MET A 218 -14.88 -5.01 0.45
C MET A 218 -15.11 -6.43 -0.11
N SER A 219 -15.88 -6.61 -1.20
CA SER A 219 -15.74 -7.86 -1.95
C SER A 219 -14.40 -7.80 -2.68
N PHE A 220 -13.39 -8.40 -2.06
CA PHE A 220 -12.22 -8.90 -2.76
C PHE A 220 -12.66 -10.16 -3.47
N ASP A 221 -13.39 -9.99 -4.58
CA ASP A 221 -13.58 -11.08 -5.52
C ASP A 221 -12.21 -11.32 -6.16
N PHE A 222 -11.59 -12.42 -5.72
CA PHE A 222 -10.39 -13.01 -6.33
C PHE A 222 -10.73 -13.52 -7.72
#